data_AF-K2ABB8-F1
#
_entry.id   AF-K2ABB8-F1
#
_cell.length_a   1.000
_cell.length_b   1.000
_cell.length_c   1.000
_cell.angle_alpha   90.00
_cell.angle_beta   90.00
_cell.angle_gamma   90.00
#
_symmetry.space_group_name_H-M   'P 1'
#
loop_
_entity.id
_entity.type
_entity.pdbx_description
1 polymer ?
#
loop_
_entity_poly.entity_id
_entity_poly.type
_entity_poly.pdbx_seq_one_letter_code
_entity_poly.pdbx_strand_id
1 'polypeptide(L)'
;MAIQLIRPVFAVNEIVNKALSPNIPQDPGGGLAFYIATLWKTVVTVGGMAFIIYLVWGGVEYLTSGGDKSKTEDASKKITGSLIGLLILVGSYAATLFIQSVFKINILKPVFPSAL
;
A
#
# COMPACT_ATOMS: atom_id res chain seq x y z
N MET A 1 15.15 56.74 20.63
CA MET A 1 15.49 55.45 21.30
C MET A 1 14.17 54.72 21.54
N ALA A 2 13.77 53.84 20.62
CA ALA A 2 12.55 53.04 20.73
C ALA A 2 12.98 51.58 20.99
N ILE A 3 12.49 51.04 22.10
CA ILE A 3 12.75 49.66 22.53
C ILE A 3 12.11 48.71 21.51
N GLN A 4 12.92 47.86 20.86
CA GLN A 4 12.39 46.76 20.07
C GLN A 4 11.87 45.68 21.00
N LEU A 5 10.55 45.51 21.03
CA LEU A 5 9.92 44.36 21.67
C LEU A 5 10.47 43.10 20.98
N ILE A 6 11.09 42.25 21.78
CA ILE A 6 11.53 40.90 21.40
C ILE A 6 10.36 40.20 20.71
N ARG A 7 10.58 39.73 19.48
CA ARG A 7 9.60 38.90 18.75
C ARG A 7 9.32 37.66 19.62
N PRO A 8 8.07 37.30 19.90
CA PRO A 8 7.80 36.16 20.75
C PRO A 8 8.41 34.90 20.14
N VAL A 9 9.35 34.29 20.87
CA VAL A 9 9.93 32.97 20.60
C VAL A 9 8.87 31.93 20.94
N PHE A 10 7.84 31.84 20.10
CA PHE A 10 6.92 30.69 20.05
C PHE A 10 7.15 29.88 18.78
N ALA A 11 8.39 29.84 18.29
CA ALA A 11 8.84 28.61 17.67
C ALA A 11 9.14 27.64 18.81
N VAL A 12 8.08 27.07 19.40
CA VAL A 12 8.23 25.76 20.05
C VAL A 12 8.74 24.89 18.91
N ASN A 13 10.04 24.62 18.92
CA ASN A 13 10.61 23.56 18.13
C ASN A 13 9.72 22.35 18.39
N GLU A 14 8.99 21.92 17.37
CA GLU A 14 8.56 20.54 17.20
C GLU A 14 9.65 19.68 17.84
N ILE A 15 9.34 18.91 18.88
CA ILE A 15 10.30 17.99 19.49
C ILE A 15 10.57 16.94 18.43
N VAL A 16 11.45 17.26 17.48
CA VAL A 16 11.92 16.35 16.46
C VAL A 16 12.84 15.41 17.20
N ASN A 17 12.27 14.27 17.59
CA ASN A 17 13.05 13.19 18.15
C ASN A 17 13.99 12.67 17.05
N LYS A 18 15.21 13.22 17.03
CA LYS A 18 16.26 12.89 16.04
C LYS A 18 16.66 11.40 16.05
N ALA A 19 16.20 10.61 17.01
CA ALA A 19 16.33 9.15 17.01
C ALA A 19 15.31 8.44 16.09
N LEU A 20 14.24 9.13 15.68
CA LEU A 20 13.26 8.63 14.72
C LEU A 20 13.64 9.09 13.31
N SER A 21 13.71 8.14 12.37
CA SER A 21 14.03 8.42 10.97
C SER A 21 13.00 9.38 10.36
N PRO A 22 13.42 10.36 9.53
CA PRO A 22 12.54 11.38 8.95
C PRO A 22 11.41 10.84 8.05
N ASN A 23 11.43 9.54 7.72
CA ASN A 23 10.39 8.87 6.95
C ASN A 23 9.28 8.24 7.81
N ILE A 24 9.33 8.37 9.14
CA ILE A 24 8.27 7.88 10.04
C ILE A 24 7.50 9.12 10.54
N PRO A 25 6.17 9.20 10.32
CA PRO A 25 5.35 10.27 10.90
C PRO A 25 5.56 10.37 12.40
N GLN A 26 5.87 11.57 12.89
CA GLN A 26 6.26 11.84 14.28
C GLN A 26 5.06 12.00 15.22
N ASP A 27 3.84 11.94 14.68
CA ASP A 27 2.60 12.10 15.42
C ASP A 27 2.22 10.82 16.20
N PRO A 28 1.62 10.95 17.40
CA PRO A 28 1.08 9.81 18.13
C PRO A 28 0.10 9.00 17.26
N GLY A 29 0.48 7.77 16.89
CA GLY A 29 -0.30 6.87 16.02
C GLY A 29 0.15 6.81 14.56
N GLY A 30 0.99 7.74 14.10
CA GLY A 30 1.39 7.80 12.69
C GLY A 30 2.41 6.75 12.25
N GLY A 31 3.25 6.27 13.17
CA GLY A 31 4.16 5.16 12.90
C GLY A 31 3.42 3.88 12.48
N LEU A 32 2.40 3.47 13.23
CA LEU A 32 1.62 2.26 12.92
C LEU A 32 0.90 2.39 11.57
N ALA A 33 0.26 3.54 11.33
CA ALA A 33 -0.42 3.80 10.07
C ALA A 33 0.54 3.77 8.87
N PHE A 34 1.75 4.30 9.01
CA PHE A 34 2.80 4.24 7.99
C PHE A 34 3.24 2.80 7.67
N TYR A 35 3.45 1.97 8.69
CA TYR A 35 3.82 0.57 8.48
C TYR A 35 2.70 -0.21 7.80
N ILE A 36 1.44 -0.03 8.22
CA ILE A 36 0.29 -0.68 7.60
C ILE A 36 0.16 -0.28 6.12
N ALA A 37 0.24 1.03 5.81
CA ALA A 37 0.18 1.53 4.43
C ALA A 37 1.33 1.01 3.56
N THR A 38 2.54 0.97 4.12
CA THR A 38 3.73 0.47 3.43
C THR A 38 3.65 -1.04 3.17
N LEU A 39 3.20 -1.81 4.15
CA LEU A 39 2.98 -3.25 4.01
C LEU A 39 1.91 -3.53 2.95
N TRP A 40 0.76 -2.86 3.02
CA TRP A 40 -0.31 -3.01 2.03
C TRP A 40 0.18 -2.72 0.62
N LYS A 41 0.89 -1.58 0.41
CA LYS A 41 1.43 -1.21 -0.90
C LYS A 41 2.42 -2.26 -1.43
N THR A 42 3.25 -2.79 -0.54
CA THR A 42 4.23 -3.83 -0.89
C THR A 42 3.52 -5.11 -1.32
N VAL A 43 2.52 -5.57 -0.55
CA VAL A 43 1.73 -6.78 -0.87
C VAL A 43 1.00 -6.62 -2.20
N VAL A 44 0.38 -5.47 -2.47
CA VAL A 44 -0.33 -5.24 -3.73
C VAL A 44 0.64 -5.25 -4.91
N THR A 45 1.83 -4.66 -4.76
CA THR A 45 2.84 -4.61 -5.82
C THR A 45 3.42 -6.00 -6.11
N VAL A 46 3.79 -6.74 -5.06
CA VAL A 46 4.32 -8.11 -5.19
C VAL A 46 3.24 -9.07 -5.70
N GLY A 47 1.99 -8.92 -5.23
CA GLY A 47 0.85 -9.70 -5.68
C GLY A 47 0.54 -9.49 -7.16
N GLY A 48 0.57 -8.24 -7.63
CA GLY A 48 0.38 -7.93 -9.05
C GLY A 48 1.47 -8.54 -9.94
N MET A 49 2.72 -8.54 -9.47
CA MET A 49 3.83 -9.18 -10.17
C MET A 49 3.69 -10.71 -10.19
N ALA A 50 3.31 -11.31 -9.07
CA ALA A 50 3.05 -12.76 -8.98
C ALA A 50 1.92 -13.18 -9.92
N PHE A 51 0.85 -12.40 -10.01
CA PHE A 51 -0.26 -12.65 -10.94
C PHE A 51 0.23 -12.83 -12.39
N ILE A 52 1.07 -11.92 -12.88
CA ILE A 52 1.59 -11.98 -14.25
C ILE A 52 2.40 -13.26 -14.46
N ILE A 53 3.26 -13.61 -13.50
CA ILE A 53 4.08 -14.82 -13.57
C ILE A 53 3.21 -16.07 -13.65
N TYR A 54 2.21 -16.21 -12.78
CA TYR A 54 1.32 -17.36 -12.75
C TYR A 54 0.41 -17.46 -13.99
N LEU A 55 -0.05 -16.32 -14.51
CA LEU A 55 -0.86 -16.27 -15.73
C LEU A 55 -0.05 -16.74 -16.94
N VAL A 56 1.18 -16.25 -17.10
CA VAL A 56 2.08 -16.68 -18.19
C VAL A 56 2.40 -18.16 -18.06
N TRP A 57 2.70 -18.64 -16.85
CA TRP A 57 3.04 -20.04 -16.64
C TRP A 57 1.86 -20.97 -16.95
N GLY A 58 0.66 -20.63 -16.46
CA GLY A 58 -0.56 -21.38 -16.77
C GLY A 58 -0.91 -21.33 -18.27
N GLY A 59 -0.68 -20.19 -18.93
CA GLY A 59 -0.89 -20.04 -20.38
C GLY A 59 0.06 -20.90 -21.21
N VAL A 60 1.36 -20.93 -20.88
CA VAL A 60 2.35 -21.79 -21.56
C VAL A 60 2.02 -23.26 -21.36
N GLU A 61 1.62 -23.65 -20.15
CA GLU A 61 1.22 -25.03 -19.84
C GLU A 61 -0.04 -25.43 -20.61
N TYR A 62 -1.01 -24.52 -20.75
CA TYR A 62 -2.22 -24.75 -21.54
C TYR A 62 -1.89 -24.99 -23.02
N LEU A 63 -1.02 -24.16 -23.61
CA LEU A 63 -0.61 -24.27 -25.01
C LEU A 63 0.22 -25.54 -25.27
N THR A 64 1.05 -25.95 -24.32
CA THR A 64 1.92 -27.14 -24.44
C THR A 64 1.23 -28.45 -24.06
N SER A 65 -0.01 -28.40 -23.54
CA SER A 65 -0.77 -29.58 -23.12
C SER A 65 -1.16 -30.52 -24.27
N GLY A 66 -1.20 -30.03 -25.52
CA GLY A 66 -1.26 -30.88 -26.72
C GLY A 66 -2.45 -31.84 -26.82
N GLY A 67 -3.53 -31.62 -26.06
CA GLY A 67 -4.71 -32.49 -26.02
C GLY A 67 -4.75 -33.49 -24.85
N ASP A 68 -3.73 -33.52 -23.98
CA ASP A 68 -3.79 -34.25 -22.72
C ASP A 68 -4.78 -33.57 -21.76
N LYS A 69 -5.84 -34.30 -21.41
CA LYS A 69 -6.94 -33.80 -20.58
C LYS A 69 -6.48 -33.41 -19.19
N SER A 70 -5.51 -34.13 -18.62
CA SER A 70 -5.00 -33.84 -17.27
C SER A 70 -4.23 -32.52 -17.24
N LYS A 71 -3.30 -32.33 -18.19
CA LYS A 71 -2.49 -31.12 -18.26
C LYS A 71 -3.31 -29.87 -18.58
N THR A 72 -4.31 -30.04 -19.45
CA THR A 72 -5.25 -28.97 -19.79
C THR A 72 -6.07 -28.54 -18.57
N GLU A 73 -6.51 -29.50 -17.74
CA GLU A 73 -7.25 -29.20 -16.51
C GLU A 73 -6.37 -28.47 -15.48
N ASP A 74 -5.13 -28.92 -15.28
CA ASP A 74 -4.20 -28.29 -14.35
C ASP A 74 -3.79 -26.87 -14.78
N ALA A 75 -3.52 -26.68 -16.08
CA ALA A 75 -3.25 -25.36 -16.64
C ALA A 75 -4.45 -24.42 -16.47
N SER A 76 -5.66 -24.92 -16.71
CA SER A 76 -6.90 -24.15 -16.51
C SER A 76 -7.06 -23.73 -15.05
N LYS A 77 -6.82 -24.63 -14.09
CA LYS A 77 -6.83 -24.33 -12.65
C LYS A 77 -5.83 -23.22 -12.29
N LYS A 78 -4.61 -23.27 -12.85
CA LYS A 78 -3.59 -22.23 -12.64
C LYS A 78 -4.04 -20.86 -13.19
N ILE A 79 -4.61 -20.83 -14.39
CA ILE A 79 -5.14 -19.61 -14.99
C ILE A 79 -6.28 -19.04 -14.14
N THR A 80 -7.27 -19.86 -13.77
CA THR A 80 -8.39 -19.42 -12.93
C THR A 80 -7.92 -18.93 -11.56
N GLY A 81 -6.98 -19.65 -10.93
CA GLY A 81 -6.37 -19.23 -9.66
C GLY A 81 -5.68 -17.87 -9.76
N SER A 82 -4.95 -17.62 -10.86
CA SER A 82 -4.32 -16.31 -11.11
C SER A 82 -5.38 -15.21 -11.28
N LEU A 83 -6.47 -15.45 -12.02
CA LEU A 83 -7.56 -14.49 -12.21
C LEU A 83 -8.26 -14.15 -10.89
N ILE A 84 -8.49 -15.14 -10.03
CA ILE A 84 -9.08 -14.93 -8.70
C ILE A 84 -8.15 -14.06 -7.84
N GLY A 85 -6.84 -14.33 -7.88
CA GLY A 85 -5.83 -13.50 -7.21
C GLY A 85 -5.86 -12.04 -7.67
N LEU A 86 -5.98 -11.81 -8.99
CA LEU A 86 -6.13 -10.46 -9.54
C LEU A 86 -7.43 -9.80 -9.06
N LEU A 87 -8.56 -10.52 -9.08
CA LEU A 87 -9.84 -10.03 -8.61
C LEU A 87 -9.78 -9.56 -7.15
N ILE A 88 -9.08 -10.30 -6.29
CA ILE A 88 -8.86 -9.93 -4.89
C ILE A 88 -8.01 -8.65 -4.79
N LEU A 89 -6.94 -8.51 -5.58
CA LEU A 89 -6.11 -7.31 -5.59
C LEU A 89 -6.90 -6.07 -6.03
N VAL A 90 -7.67 -6.20 -7.11
CA VAL A 90 -8.55 -5.13 -7.60
C VAL A 90 -9.62 -4.79 -6.55
N GLY A 91 -10.22 -5.80 -5.91
CA GLY A 91 -11.17 -5.62 -4.82
C GLY A 91 -10.57 -4.90 -3.61
N SER A 92 -9.34 -5.22 -3.22
CA SER A 92 -8.62 -4.54 -2.14
C SER A 92 -8.35 -3.07 -2.49
N TYR A 93 -7.97 -2.78 -3.73
CA TYR A 93 -7.79 -1.41 -4.21
C TYR A 93 -9.11 -0.63 -4.19
N ALA A 94 -10.20 -1.24 -4.68
CA ALA A 94 -11.53 -0.65 -4.65
C ALA A 94 -12.02 -0.38 -3.23
N ALA A 95 -11.80 -1.29 -2.28
CA ALA A 95 -12.11 -1.09 -0.87
C ALA A 95 -11.32 0.09 -0.28
N THR A 96 -10.04 0.22 -0.64
CA THR A 96 -9.18 1.34 -0.21
C THR A 96 -9.71 2.67 -0.75
N LEU A 97 -10.15 2.73 -2.01
CA LEU A 97 -10.79 3.92 -2.59
C LEU A 97 -12.11 4.27 -1.92
N PHE A 98 -12.93 3.26 -1.60
CA PHE A 98 -14.19 3.44 -0.90
C PHE A 98 -13.97 4.05 0.50
N ILE A 99 -13.02 3.52 1.27
CA ILE A 99 -12.66 4.08 2.58
C ILE A 99 -12.16 5.52 2.44
N GLN A 100 -11.32 5.81 1.44
CA GLN A 100 -10.85 7.17 1.20
C GLN A 100 -11.99 8.15 0.85
N SER A 101 -13.00 7.72 0.09
CA SER A 101 -14.12 8.60 -0.30
C SER A 101 -15.05 8.89 0.88
N VAL A 102 -15.29 7.90 1.74
CA VAL A 102 -16.17 8.01 2.92
C VAL A 102 -15.50 8.84 4.02
N PHE A 103 -14.23 8.58 4.31
CA PHE A 103 -13.53 9.21 5.43
C PHE A 103 -12.75 10.47 5.03
N LYS A 104 -12.63 10.77 3.72
CA LYS A 104 -11.83 11.88 3.16
C LYS A 104 -10.38 11.95 3.65
N ILE A 105 -9.85 10.84 4.15
CA ILE A 105 -8.49 10.71 4.66
C ILE A 105 -7.74 9.77 3.71
N ASN A 106 -6.53 10.17 3.30
CA ASN A 106 -5.63 9.31 2.53
C ASN A 106 -4.99 8.29 3.47
N ILE A 107 -5.62 7.14 3.67
CA ILE A 107 -5.09 6.04 4.49
C ILE A 107 -3.74 5.49 4.02
N LEU A 108 -3.36 5.78 2.77
CA LEU A 108 -2.07 5.42 2.17
C LEU A 108 -0.98 6.47 2.43
N LYS A 109 -1.36 7.67 2.87
CA LYS A 109 -0.49 8.80 3.23
C LYS A 109 -1.14 9.56 4.38
N PRO A 110 -1.15 8.98 5.59
CA PRO A 110 -1.78 9.63 6.72
C PRO A 110 -1.02 10.92 7.05
N VAL A 111 -1.70 12.05 6.92
CA VAL A 111 -1.22 13.37 7.36
C VAL A 111 -1.94 13.65 8.66
N PHE A 112 -1.23 13.53 9.78
CA PHE A 112 -1.77 13.96 11.06
C PHE A 112 -1.46 15.45 11.23
N PRO A 113 -2.44 16.26 11.63
CA PRO A 113 -2.16 17.64 11.98
C PRO A 113 -1.29 17.65 13.24
N SER A 114 -0.08 18.18 13.11
CA SER A 114 0.81 18.50 14.22
C SER A 114 0.03 19.36 15.22
N ALA A 115 -0.25 18.81 16.40
CA ALA A 115 -0.82 19.60 17.48
C ALA A 115 0.17 20.73 17.82
N LEU A 116 -0.33 21.97 17.78
CA LEU A 116 0.39 23.17 18.23
C LEU A 116 1.09 22.95 19.58
#